data_AF-A0AAD6I6D1-F1
#
_entry.id   AF-A0AAD6I6D1-F1
#
_cell.length_a   1.000
_cell.length_b   1.000
_cell.length_c   1.000
_cell.angle_alpha   90.00
_cell.angle_beta   90.00
_cell.angle_gamma   90.00
#
_symmetry.space_group_name_H-M   'P 1'
#
loop_
_entity.id
_entity.type
_entity.pdbx_description
1 polymer ?
#
loop_
_entity_poly.entity_id
_entity_poly.type
_entity_poly.pdbx_seq_one_letter_code
_entity_poly.pdbx_strand_id
1 'polypeptide(L)'
;MIQKGTLNIHTPDPFFFEFPRQMGKYSEGTLLLVGNLLPSNGSTTNFFAWRSEDHGETWDAAGEWQHGGPSRSGIWEPFLYMDKKGRLVAAFSDERQNRMHSQMLANVVSEDGGDTWGDIVKAVASSRVRDRQGMATVAKMGNGEYIMSYEFCEHPDCPVHTKTSKDGVSWNANDTGIRIDTADASDPFQPYTLLNPKNQPSPENSRSVFINKSYGKGEWVWAPAPWTVPNGTRYCKANYSPDLLPLSNGVVRYTAPAGQGNGSFCWERTGKAPIGALPYTANFTAYGQAGWIDFGGKWNVSGDEYGFEPVGRTNAISVTGSTGWTDYKIIGDIIITGSSGSVGLNVRMSASGTGLNKLKGYAVAVDSATGKLTTYRHANNKTVMHSGAHPEGI
;
A
#
# COMPACT_ATOMS: atom_id res chain seq x y z
N MET A 1 -22.70 8.53 6.32
CA MET A 1 -23.12 7.13 6.10
C MET A 1 -24.35 7.17 5.21
N ILE A 2 -24.23 6.79 3.93
CA ILE A 2 -25.37 6.84 2.99
C ILE A 2 -26.28 5.64 3.30
N GLN A 3 -27.37 5.87 4.02
CA GLN A 3 -28.35 4.84 4.34
C GLN A 3 -29.76 5.39 4.07
N LYS A 4 -30.30 5.07 2.90
CA LYS A 4 -31.70 5.34 2.52
C LYS A 4 -32.26 4.19 1.69
N GLY A 5 -33.38 3.65 2.15
CA GLY A 5 -34.23 2.73 1.40
C GLY A 5 -33.86 1.24 1.55
N THR A 6 -34.90 0.42 1.71
CA THR A 6 -34.82 -1.05 1.75
C THR A 6 -34.59 -1.64 0.36
N LEU A 7 -33.37 -1.48 -0.15
CA LEU A 7 -32.80 -2.33 -1.19
C LEU A 7 -31.60 -3.07 -0.60
N ASN A 8 -31.66 -4.41 -0.60
CA ASN A 8 -30.54 -5.25 -0.19
C ASN A 8 -29.50 -5.27 -1.33
N ILE A 9 -28.83 -4.14 -1.51
CA ILE A 9 -27.72 -3.95 -2.45
C ILE A 9 -26.43 -3.87 -1.63
N HIS A 10 -25.45 -4.67 -2.01
CA HIS A 10 -24.09 -4.53 -1.51
C HIS A 10 -23.31 -3.59 -2.42
N THR A 11 -22.47 -2.74 -1.84
CA THR A 11 -21.56 -1.85 -2.55
C THR A 11 -20.09 -2.20 -2.24
N PRO A 12 -19.57 -3.34 -2.75
CA PRO A 12 -18.14 -3.56 -2.76
C PRO A 12 -17.41 -2.46 -3.54
N ASP A 13 -16.12 -2.34 -3.25
CA ASP A 13 -15.13 -1.54 -3.98
C ASP A 13 -15.53 -0.07 -4.21
N PRO A 14 -15.86 0.69 -3.14
CA PRO A 14 -16.10 2.13 -3.27
C PRO A 14 -14.81 2.89 -3.57
N PHE A 15 -14.89 3.92 -4.41
CA PHE A 15 -13.78 4.82 -4.70
C PHE A 15 -14.21 6.29 -4.58
N PHE A 16 -13.46 7.08 -3.81
CA PHE A 16 -13.65 8.51 -3.68
C PHE A 16 -12.65 9.27 -4.53
N PHE A 17 -13.12 10.28 -5.26
CA PHE A 17 -12.30 11.17 -6.07
C PHE A 17 -12.75 12.62 -5.89
N GLU A 18 -11.84 13.50 -5.47
CA GLU A 18 -12.07 14.95 -5.38
C GLU A 18 -11.64 15.62 -6.69
N PHE A 19 -12.48 16.47 -7.26
CA PHE A 19 -12.22 17.15 -8.53
C PHE A 19 -11.12 18.21 -8.35
N PRO A 20 -9.91 18.02 -8.96
CA PRO A 20 -8.75 18.90 -8.74
C PRO A 20 -8.78 20.18 -9.61
N ARG A 21 -9.94 20.46 -10.20
CA ARG A 21 -10.31 21.57 -11.09
C ARG A 21 -11.79 21.44 -11.43
N GLN A 22 -12.40 22.46 -12.03
CA GLN A 22 -13.73 22.30 -12.66
C GLN A 22 -13.70 21.15 -13.70
N MET A 23 -14.72 20.28 -13.63
CA MET A 23 -14.93 19.15 -14.55
C MET A 23 -16.38 19.15 -15.06
N GLY A 24 -16.57 19.34 -16.36
CA GLY A 24 -17.88 19.60 -16.94
C GLY A 24 -18.53 20.83 -16.28
N LYS A 25 -19.72 20.65 -15.69
CA LYS A 25 -20.46 21.68 -14.95
C LYS A 25 -20.13 21.77 -13.45
N TYR A 26 -19.36 20.81 -12.91
CA TYR A 26 -19.07 20.69 -11.48
C TYR A 26 -17.78 21.41 -11.11
N SER A 27 -17.75 22.09 -9.97
CA SER A 27 -16.60 22.89 -9.53
C SER A 27 -15.40 22.05 -9.09
N GLU A 28 -14.26 22.72 -8.91
CA GLU A 28 -13.16 22.18 -8.11
C GLU A 28 -13.65 21.89 -6.68
N GLY A 29 -13.12 20.85 -6.05
CA GLY A 29 -13.54 20.40 -4.71
C GLY A 29 -14.82 19.55 -4.67
N THR A 30 -15.55 19.40 -5.79
CA THR A 30 -16.65 18.42 -5.87
C THR A 30 -16.12 17.01 -5.60
N LEU A 31 -16.77 16.29 -4.69
CA LEU A 31 -16.47 14.89 -4.42
C LEU A 31 -17.33 13.99 -5.29
N LEU A 32 -16.71 13.03 -5.97
CA LEU A 32 -17.33 11.94 -6.69
C LEU A 32 -17.07 10.63 -5.95
N LEU A 33 -18.14 9.96 -5.52
CA LEU A 33 -18.10 8.61 -4.98
C LEU A 33 -18.62 7.66 -6.07
N VAL A 34 -17.82 6.67 -6.43
CA VAL A 34 -18.26 5.52 -7.24
C VAL A 34 -18.34 4.29 -6.35
N GLY A 35 -19.35 3.44 -6.57
CA GLY A 35 -19.41 2.10 -5.99
C GLY A 35 -19.99 1.09 -6.98
N ASN A 36 -19.69 -0.19 -6.77
CA ASN A 36 -20.23 -1.28 -7.58
C ASN A 36 -21.51 -1.82 -6.92
N LEU A 37 -22.69 -1.54 -7.47
CA LEU A 37 -23.95 -2.05 -6.96
C LEU A 37 -24.14 -3.52 -7.34
N LEU A 38 -24.25 -4.37 -6.32
CA LEU A 38 -24.61 -5.78 -6.44
C LEU A 38 -25.98 -6.02 -5.78
N PRO A 39 -27.02 -6.39 -6.55
CA PRO A 39 -28.25 -6.93 -5.98
C PRO A 39 -27.97 -8.21 -5.18
N SER A 40 -28.73 -8.48 -4.12
CA SER A 40 -28.53 -9.68 -3.26
C SER A 40 -28.54 -11.03 -3.98
N ASN A 41 -29.16 -11.14 -5.15
CA ASN A 41 -29.16 -12.36 -5.96
C ASN A 41 -27.90 -12.50 -6.85
N GLY A 42 -26.98 -11.53 -6.82
CA GLY A 42 -25.76 -11.50 -7.61
C GLY A 42 -25.98 -11.39 -9.12
N SER A 43 -27.15 -10.93 -9.58
CA SER A 43 -27.53 -10.95 -11.00
C SER A 43 -26.80 -9.94 -11.90
N THR A 44 -26.32 -8.83 -11.32
CA THR A 44 -25.59 -7.77 -12.03
C THR A 44 -24.48 -7.18 -11.16
N THR A 45 -23.61 -6.42 -11.81
CA THR A 45 -22.58 -5.56 -11.22
C THR A 45 -22.63 -4.23 -11.95
N ASN A 46 -23.06 -3.17 -11.27
CA ASN A 46 -23.31 -1.87 -11.91
C ASN A 46 -22.51 -0.77 -11.21
N PHE A 47 -21.63 -0.06 -11.92
CA PHE A 47 -20.98 1.12 -11.35
C PHE A 47 -21.98 2.27 -11.28
N PHE A 48 -22.21 2.75 -10.06
CA PHE A 48 -23.09 3.85 -9.73
C PHE A 48 -22.27 4.99 -9.13
N ALA A 49 -22.61 6.23 -9.48
CA ALA A 49 -21.97 7.43 -8.98
C ALA A 49 -22.89 8.25 -8.07
N TRP A 50 -22.30 8.87 -7.05
CA TRP A 50 -22.90 9.96 -6.25
C TRP A 50 -21.94 11.15 -6.23
N ARG A 51 -22.48 12.36 -6.12
CA ARG A 51 -21.69 13.59 -6.00
C ARG A 51 -22.05 14.38 -4.75
N SER A 52 -21.08 15.14 -4.25
CA SER A 52 -21.24 16.13 -3.20
C SER A 52 -20.48 17.39 -3.59
N GLU A 53 -21.16 18.54 -3.55
CA GLU A 53 -20.57 19.87 -3.78
C GLU A 53 -20.33 20.62 -2.45
N ASP A 54 -20.58 19.95 -1.32
CA ASP A 54 -20.50 20.47 0.06
C ASP A 54 -19.53 19.65 0.93
N HIS A 55 -18.43 19.17 0.33
CA HIS A 55 -17.37 18.40 0.99
C HIS A 55 -17.82 17.15 1.77
N GLY A 56 -18.95 16.57 1.37
CA GLY A 56 -19.47 15.29 1.84
C GLY A 56 -20.64 15.37 2.82
N GLU A 57 -21.17 16.57 3.10
CA GLU A 57 -22.35 16.75 3.96
C GLU A 57 -23.62 16.17 3.34
N THR A 58 -23.89 16.46 2.05
CA THR A 58 -25.00 15.91 1.27
C THR A 58 -24.52 15.21 0.00
N TRP A 59 -25.33 14.27 -0.50
CA TRP A 59 -24.96 13.40 -1.62
C TRP A 59 -26.12 13.23 -2.59
N ASP A 60 -25.94 13.68 -3.82
CA ASP A 60 -26.85 13.48 -4.93
C ASP A 60 -26.48 12.24 -5.74
N ALA A 61 -27.49 11.50 -6.17
CA ALA A 61 -27.32 10.32 -7.02
C ALA A 61 -27.10 10.74 -8.48
N ALA A 62 -25.94 10.43 -9.05
CA ALA A 62 -25.64 10.67 -10.45
C ALA A 62 -26.15 9.55 -11.37
N GLY A 63 -26.21 8.30 -10.87
CA GLY A 63 -26.80 7.16 -11.58
C GLY A 63 -25.82 6.04 -11.93
N GLU A 64 -26.34 4.98 -12.55
CA GLU A 64 -25.54 3.90 -13.14
C GLU A 64 -24.92 4.36 -14.47
N TRP A 65 -23.62 4.11 -14.64
CA TRP A 65 -22.89 4.52 -15.84
C TRP A 65 -22.12 3.38 -16.53
N GLN A 66 -21.93 2.25 -15.86
CA GLN A 66 -21.37 1.05 -16.47
C GLN A 66 -22.04 -0.21 -15.90
N HIS A 67 -22.48 -1.11 -16.80
CA HIS A 67 -23.19 -2.33 -16.44
C HIS A 67 -22.39 -3.59 -16.77
N GLY A 68 -22.50 -4.59 -15.89
CA GLY A 68 -21.92 -5.92 -15.97
C GLY A 68 -22.91 -7.00 -15.48
N GLY A 69 -22.65 -8.24 -15.86
CA GLY A 69 -23.47 -9.39 -15.49
C GLY A 69 -23.16 -9.94 -14.09
N PRO A 70 -23.59 -11.18 -13.80
CA PRO A 70 -23.15 -11.91 -12.61
C PRO A 70 -21.66 -12.27 -12.69
N SER A 71 -21.13 -12.88 -11.62
CA SER A 71 -19.78 -13.46 -11.59
C SER A 71 -19.45 -14.28 -12.85
N ARG A 72 -18.21 -14.11 -13.36
CA ARG A 72 -17.72 -14.54 -14.69
C ARG A 72 -18.26 -13.72 -15.85
N SER A 73 -18.96 -12.62 -15.61
CA SER A 73 -19.39 -11.65 -16.63
C SER A 73 -19.57 -10.24 -16.04
N GLY A 74 -19.08 -10.02 -14.82
CA GLY A 74 -19.24 -8.78 -14.10
C GLY A 74 -18.15 -7.74 -14.39
N ILE A 75 -18.30 -6.59 -13.74
CA ILE A 75 -17.31 -5.53 -13.63
C ILE A 75 -16.99 -5.29 -12.15
N TRP A 76 -15.74 -4.93 -11.84
CA TRP A 76 -15.25 -4.85 -10.46
C TRP A 76 -14.22 -3.73 -10.29
N GLU A 77 -14.03 -3.28 -9.05
CA GLU A 77 -12.90 -2.42 -8.65
C GLU A 77 -12.69 -1.15 -9.51
N PRO A 78 -13.67 -0.21 -9.54
CA PRO A 78 -13.51 1.05 -10.26
C PRO A 78 -12.47 1.95 -9.58
N PHE A 79 -11.49 2.43 -10.35
CA PHE A 79 -10.45 3.36 -9.89
C PHE A 79 -10.45 4.62 -10.77
N LEU A 80 -10.60 5.80 -10.14
CA LEU A 80 -10.70 7.07 -10.84
C LEU A 80 -9.41 7.88 -10.83
N TYR A 81 -9.07 8.48 -11.97
CA TYR A 81 -7.90 9.37 -12.10
C TYR A 81 -8.06 10.34 -13.28
N MET A 82 -7.09 11.26 -13.41
CA MET A 82 -7.05 12.25 -14.49
C MET A 82 -6.05 11.85 -15.57
N ASP A 83 -6.46 11.89 -16.85
CA ASP A 83 -5.53 11.73 -17.97
C ASP A 83 -4.66 12.98 -18.19
N LYS A 84 -3.69 12.88 -19.10
CA LYS A 84 -2.80 13.99 -19.47
C LYS A 84 -3.50 15.20 -20.09
N LYS A 85 -4.72 15.03 -20.64
CA LYS A 85 -5.55 16.13 -21.18
C LYS A 85 -6.41 16.79 -20.10
N GLY A 86 -6.46 16.23 -18.89
CA GLY A 86 -7.30 16.70 -17.80
C GLY A 86 -8.74 16.18 -17.86
N ARG A 87 -8.95 14.99 -18.44
CA ARG A 87 -10.25 14.29 -18.50
C ARG A 87 -10.32 13.23 -17.40
N LEU A 88 -11.53 12.90 -16.96
CA LEU A 88 -11.75 11.85 -15.95
C LEU A 88 -11.63 10.48 -16.63
N VAL A 89 -10.95 9.55 -15.96
CA VAL A 89 -10.80 8.16 -16.43
C VAL A 89 -11.22 7.23 -15.30
N ALA A 90 -11.96 6.18 -15.65
CA ALA A 90 -12.18 5.04 -14.77
C ALA A 90 -11.46 3.83 -15.35
N ALA A 91 -10.49 3.27 -14.62
CA ALA A 91 -9.97 1.94 -14.86
C ALA A 91 -10.72 0.93 -13.99
N PHE A 92 -10.92 -0.29 -14.50
CA PHE A 92 -11.68 -1.32 -13.79
C PHE A 92 -11.39 -2.73 -14.32
N SER A 93 -11.78 -3.73 -13.53
CA SER A 93 -11.75 -5.15 -13.88
C SER A 93 -13.01 -5.56 -14.65
N ASP A 94 -12.84 -6.30 -15.74
CA ASP A 94 -13.91 -6.65 -16.68
C ASP A 94 -13.89 -8.15 -17.04
N GLU A 95 -14.97 -8.87 -16.73
CA GLU A 95 -15.16 -10.28 -17.09
C GLU A 95 -16.13 -10.48 -18.27
N ARG A 96 -16.69 -9.41 -18.85
CA ARG A 96 -17.75 -9.52 -19.89
C ARG A 96 -17.29 -10.23 -21.16
N GLN A 97 -15.97 -10.35 -21.35
CA GLN A 97 -15.34 -11.11 -22.44
C GLN A 97 -14.78 -12.48 -21.99
N ASN A 98 -15.40 -13.11 -20.98
CA ASN A 98 -14.99 -14.38 -20.35
C ASN A 98 -14.54 -15.53 -21.27
N ARG A 99 -15.07 -15.61 -22.51
CA ARG A 99 -14.67 -16.62 -23.51
C ARG A 99 -13.27 -16.40 -24.09
N MET A 100 -12.77 -15.16 -24.04
CA MET A 100 -11.45 -14.75 -24.53
C MET A 100 -10.48 -14.45 -23.38
N HIS A 101 -10.96 -13.84 -22.30
CA HIS A 101 -10.18 -13.55 -21.09
C HIS A 101 -11.09 -13.72 -19.87
N SER A 102 -10.73 -14.56 -18.89
CA SER A 102 -11.56 -14.78 -17.69
C SER A 102 -11.79 -13.50 -16.90
N GLN A 103 -10.80 -12.61 -16.90
CA GLN A 103 -10.90 -11.22 -16.48
C GLN A 103 -9.79 -10.43 -17.21
N MET A 104 -10.09 -9.21 -17.62
CA MET A 104 -9.14 -8.26 -18.20
C MET A 104 -9.26 -6.92 -17.47
N LEU A 105 -8.29 -6.03 -17.66
CA LEU A 105 -8.42 -4.63 -17.26
C LEU A 105 -8.90 -3.79 -18.43
N ALA A 106 -9.81 -2.88 -18.16
CA ALA A 106 -10.33 -1.93 -19.13
C ALA A 106 -10.38 -0.51 -18.54
N ASN A 107 -10.52 0.49 -19.40
CA ASN A 107 -10.78 1.86 -19.00
C ASN A 107 -11.80 2.56 -19.90
N VAL A 108 -12.53 3.51 -19.34
CA VAL A 108 -13.41 4.46 -20.04
C VAL A 108 -13.02 5.90 -19.67
N VAL A 109 -13.34 6.85 -20.54
CA VAL A 109 -13.01 8.28 -20.35
C VAL A 109 -14.29 9.11 -20.36
N SER A 110 -14.37 10.09 -19.47
CA SER A 110 -15.43 11.10 -19.41
C SER A 110 -14.84 12.50 -19.62
N GLU A 111 -15.52 13.31 -20.45
CA GLU A 111 -15.13 14.70 -20.72
C GLU A 111 -15.99 15.72 -19.95
N ASP A 112 -17.03 15.27 -19.23
CA ASP A 112 -18.06 16.10 -18.59
C ASP A 112 -18.16 15.92 -17.06
N GLY A 113 -17.14 15.35 -16.44
CA GLY A 113 -17.09 15.12 -14.98
C GLY A 113 -17.82 13.85 -14.53
N GLY A 114 -17.99 12.88 -15.42
CA GLY A 114 -18.57 11.56 -15.16
C GLY A 114 -20.08 11.47 -15.43
N ASP A 115 -20.69 12.45 -16.09
CA ASP A 115 -22.10 12.39 -16.51
C ASP A 115 -22.27 11.45 -17.73
N THR A 116 -21.30 11.44 -18.65
CA THR A 116 -21.22 10.47 -19.74
C THR A 116 -19.82 9.87 -19.86
N TRP A 117 -19.75 8.65 -20.40
CA TRP A 117 -18.52 7.88 -20.55
C TRP A 117 -18.43 7.33 -21.98
N GLY A 118 -17.23 7.43 -22.57
CA GLY A 118 -16.95 6.92 -23.90
C GLY A 118 -16.73 5.40 -23.95
N ASP A 119 -16.29 4.92 -25.11
CA ASP A 119 -16.09 3.49 -25.36
C ASP A 119 -15.10 2.82 -24.40
N ILE A 120 -15.36 1.55 -24.10
CA ILE A 120 -14.52 0.69 -23.26
C ILE A 120 -13.27 0.29 -24.05
N VAL A 121 -12.10 0.69 -23.54
CA VAL A 121 -10.79 0.33 -24.11
C VAL A 121 -10.13 -0.73 -23.22
N LYS A 122 -9.60 -1.81 -23.81
CA LYS A 122 -8.81 -2.81 -23.06
C LYS A 122 -7.46 -2.19 -22.65
N ALA A 123 -7.12 -2.28 -21.37
CA ALA A 123 -5.85 -1.79 -20.83
C ALA A 123 -4.81 -2.90 -20.65
N VAL A 124 -5.24 -4.08 -20.18
CA VAL A 124 -4.41 -5.29 -20.02
C VAL A 124 -5.26 -6.52 -20.25
N ALA A 125 -4.83 -7.44 -21.12
CA ALA A 125 -5.50 -8.70 -21.35
C ALA A 125 -4.49 -9.81 -21.68
N SER A 126 -4.38 -10.83 -20.83
CA SER A 126 -3.51 -11.98 -21.09
C SER A 126 -3.98 -12.76 -22.33
N SER A 127 -3.00 -13.34 -23.04
CA SER A 127 -3.24 -14.30 -24.14
C SER A 127 -3.73 -15.66 -23.64
N ARG A 128 -3.57 -15.96 -22.33
CA ARG A 128 -4.14 -17.16 -21.69
C ARG A 128 -5.50 -16.81 -21.10
N VAL A 129 -6.56 -17.45 -21.61
CA VAL A 129 -7.95 -17.24 -21.19
C VAL A 129 -8.16 -17.37 -19.67
N ARG A 130 -7.38 -18.22 -18.98
CA ARG A 130 -7.56 -18.50 -17.54
C ARG A 130 -7.00 -17.44 -16.60
N ASP A 131 -6.09 -16.60 -17.08
CA ASP A 131 -5.43 -15.62 -16.22
C ASP A 131 -6.41 -14.50 -15.88
N ARG A 132 -6.24 -13.86 -14.73
CA ARG A 132 -7.14 -12.79 -14.26
C ARG A 132 -6.31 -11.57 -13.87
N GLN A 133 -6.43 -10.50 -14.66
CA GLN A 133 -5.83 -9.20 -14.33
C GLN A 133 -6.87 -8.34 -13.62
N GLY A 134 -6.52 -7.77 -12.47
CA GLY A 134 -7.52 -7.14 -11.59
C GLY A 134 -7.00 -5.99 -10.73
N MET A 135 -7.95 -5.33 -10.06
CA MET A 135 -7.70 -4.29 -9.05
C MET A 135 -6.79 -3.16 -9.56
N ALA A 136 -7.07 -2.63 -10.74
CA ALA A 136 -6.22 -1.62 -11.38
C ALA A 136 -6.13 -0.33 -10.58
N THR A 137 -4.92 0.22 -10.50
CA THR A 137 -4.59 1.48 -9.83
C THR A 137 -3.70 2.29 -10.77
N VAL A 138 -3.85 3.61 -10.82
CA VAL A 138 -3.08 4.47 -11.74
C VAL A 138 -2.60 5.74 -11.06
N ALA A 139 -1.30 6.00 -11.15
CA ALA A 139 -0.68 7.22 -10.65
C ALA A 139 0.05 7.98 -11.77
N LYS A 140 -0.03 9.32 -11.73
CA LYS A 140 0.82 10.19 -12.54
C LYS A 140 2.19 10.32 -11.87
N MET A 141 3.24 10.09 -12.64
CA MET A 141 4.62 10.13 -12.18
C MET A 141 5.27 11.50 -12.37
N GLY A 142 6.37 11.76 -11.65
CA GLY A 142 7.12 13.02 -11.73
C GLY A 142 7.72 13.34 -13.11
N ASN A 143 7.90 12.34 -13.98
CA ASN A 143 8.30 12.53 -15.38
C ASN A 143 7.13 12.90 -16.32
N GLY A 144 5.89 13.00 -15.81
CA GLY A 144 4.70 13.32 -16.59
C GLY A 144 4.10 12.15 -17.39
N GLU A 145 4.64 10.95 -17.23
CA GLU A 145 4.02 9.69 -17.64
C GLU A 145 3.14 9.13 -16.51
N TYR A 146 2.45 8.02 -16.77
CA TYR A 146 1.57 7.33 -15.84
C TYR A 146 2.08 5.91 -15.61
N ILE A 147 1.88 5.39 -14.40
CA ILE A 147 2.12 3.99 -14.05
C ILE A 147 0.79 3.38 -13.61
N MET A 148 0.50 2.18 -14.11
CA MET A 148 -0.61 1.34 -13.65
C MET A 148 -0.04 0.15 -12.87
N SER A 149 -0.63 -0.16 -11.72
CA SER A 149 -0.33 -1.36 -10.91
C SER A 149 -1.60 -2.19 -10.73
N TYR A 150 -1.48 -3.52 -10.88
CA TYR A 150 -2.58 -4.48 -10.87
C TYR A 150 -2.10 -5.88 -10.50
N GLU A 151 -2.96 -6.69 -9.89
CA GLU A 151 -2.69 -8.12 -9.71
C GLU A 151 -2.79 -8.87 -11.06
N PHE A 152 -1.93 -9.86 -11.25
CA PHE A 152 -1.87 -10.73 -12.42
C PHE A 152 -1.95 -12.20 -11.97
N CYS A 153 -3.17 -12.73 -11.82
CA CYS A 153 -3.38 -14.09 -11.32
C CYS A 153 -3.20 -15.16 -12.41
N GLU A 154 -2.14 -15.97 -12.32
CA GLU A 154 -1.85 -17.11 -13.23
C GLU A 154 -2.36 -18.47 -12.72
N HIS A 155 -2.82 -18.53 -11.46
CA HIS A 155 -3.21 -19.71 -10.66
C HIS A 155 -2.04 -20.69 -10.37
N PRO A 156 -1.60 -20.86 -9.10
CA PRO A 156 -2.17 -20.29 -7.87
C PRO A 156 -1.73 -18.86 -7.57
N ASP A 157 -0.68 -18.37 -8.22
CA ASP A 157 -0.03 -17.11 -7.85
C ASP A 157 -0.70 -15.88 -8.47
N CYS A 158 -0.65 -14.76 -7.76
CA CYS A 158 -1.14 -13.43 -8.15
C CYS A 158 -0.10 -12.33 -7.88
N PRO A 159 1.07 -12.34 -8.56
CA PRO A 159 2.02 -11.22 -8.49
C PRO A 159 1.38 -9.91 -8.97
N VAL A 160 1.84 -8.75 -8.49
CA VAL A 160 1.57 -7.49 -9.19
C VAL A 160 2.47 -7.32 -10.38
N HIS A 161 1.86 -6.84 -11.44
CA HIS A 161 2.55 -6.29 -12.59
C HIS A 161 2.35 -4.77 -12.64
N THR A 162 3.34 -4.08 -13.21
CA THR A 162 3.25 -2.67 -13.54
C THR A 162 3.50 -2.43 -15.02
N LYS A 163 2.83 -1.41 -15.56
CA LYS A 163 3.09 -0.92 -16.92
C LYS A 163 2.98 0.61 -16.94
N THR A 164 3.50 1.23 -17.99
CA THR A 164 3.52 2.69 -18.12
C THR A 164 2.73 3.17 -19.34
N SER A 165 2.23 4.40 -19.27
CA SER A 165 1.57 5.10 -20.37
C SER A 165 2.02 6.55 -20.44
N LYS A 166 2.10 7.11 -21.65
CA LYS A 166 2.53 8.50 -21.89
C LYS A 166 1.43 9.53 -21.66
N ASP A 167 0.18 9.09 -21.58
CA ASP A 167 -1.02 9.94 -21.47
C ASP A 167 -2.01 9.48 -20.39
N GLY A 168 -1.88 8.24 -19.89
CA GLY A 168 -2.75 7.65 -18.86
C GLY A 168 -3.97 6.92 -19.42
N VAL A 169 -4.22 6.92 -20.73
CA VAL A 169 -5.39 6.28 -21.36
C VAL A 169 -5.03 5.31 -22.48
N SER A 170 -3.88 5.52 -23.12
CA SER A 170 -3.31 4.64 -24.13
C SER A 170 -2.47 3.57 -23.45
N TRP A 171 -3.01 2.36 -23.35
CA TRP A 171 -2.34 1.19 -22.78
C TRP A 171 -2.31 0.07 -23.83
N ASN A 172 -1.14 -0.54 -24.09
CA ASN A 172 -1.05 -1.68 -25.00
C ASN A 172 -1.68 -2.91 -24.33
N ALA A 173 -2.90 -3.31 -24.70
CA ALA A 173 -3.63 -4.41 -24.07
C ALA A 173 -2.85 -5.75 -24.04
N ASN A 174 -2.03 -6.01 -25.07
CA ASN A 174 -1.25 -7.25 -25.20
C ASN A 174 0.05 -7.24 -24.38
N ASP A 175 0.45 -6.08 -23.84
CA ASP A 175 1.55 -5.96 -22.89
C ASP A 175 1.00 -6.22 -21.48
N THR A 176 1.37 -7.36 -20.90
CA THR A 176 0.96 -7.75 -19.54
C THR A 176 1.80 -7.10 -18.44
N GLY A 177 2.73 -6.21 -18.80
CA GLY A 177 3.56 -5.45 -17.86
C GLY A 177 4.64 -6.29 -17.19
N ILE A 178 5.38 -5.65 -16.28
CA ILE A 178 6.54 -6.20 -15.59
C ILE A 178 6.16 -6.49 -14.15
N ARG A 179 6.40 -7.73 -13.70
CA ARG A 179 6.26 -8.15 -12.30
C ARG A 179 7.08 -7.26 -11.36
N ILE A 180 6.51 -6.84 -10.24
CA ILE A 180 7.28 -6.22 -9.16
C ILE A 180 7.99 -7.34 -8.39
N ASP A 181 9.32 -7.32 -8.42
CA ASP A 181 10.19 -8.13 -7.57
C ASP A 181 11.20 -7.20 -6.85
N THR A 182 11.76 -7.67 -5.74
CA THR A 182 12.79 -6.94 -4.98
C THR A 182 14.06 -7.76 -4.77
N ALA A 183 15.19 -7.08 -4.56
CA ALA A 183 16.50 -7.74 -4.43
C ALA A 183 16.62 -8.67 -3.20
N ASP A 184 15.76 -8.53 -2.17
CA ASP A 184 15.70 -9.46 -1.02
C ASP A 184 14.63 -10.55 -1.16
N ALA A 185 14.04 -10.70 -2.36
CA ALA A 185 12.94 -11.60 -2.70
C ALA A 185 11.72 -11.40 -1.78
N SER A 186 11.44 -10.13 -1.46
CA SER A 186 10.12 -9.70 -0.98
C SER A 186 9.25 -9.48 -2.21
N ASP A 187 8.57 -10.55 -2.62
CA ASP A 187 7.61 -10.48 -3.72
C ASP A 187 6.21 -10.20 -3.17
N PRO A 188 5.29 -9.66 -3.99
CA PRO A 188 4.17 -9.01 -3.38
C PRO A 188 2.79 -9.35 -4.07
N PHE A 189 1.71 -9.53 -3.26
CA PHE A 189 0.33 -10.07 -3.54
C PHE A 189 -0.96 -9.20 -3.85
N GLN A 190 -1.15 -7.91 -3.45
CA GLN A 190 -2.29 -7.03 -3.85
C GLN A 190 -1.82 -5.63 -4.32
N PRO A 191 -2.39 -4.97 -5.37
CA PRO A 191 -1.86 -3.74 -5.99
C PRO A 191 -1.58 -2.50 -5.12
N TYR A 192 -1.93 -2.55 -3.85
CA TYR A 192 -1.48 -1.60 -2.81
C TYR A 192 -0.82 -2.30 -1.61
N THR A 193 0.25 -3.02 -1.89
CA THR A 193 1.12 -3.74 -0.93
C THR A 193 0.56 -5.07 -0.32
N LEU A 194 1.42 -6.10 -0.21
CA LEU A 194 1.60 -7.12 -1.29
C LEU A 194 2.57 -8.19 -0.62
N LEU A 195 2.14 -9.48 -0.42
CA LEU A 195 2.75 -10.67 0.29
C LEU A 195 3.69 -11.67 -0.50
N ASN A 196 4.53 -12.44 0.24
CA ASN A 196 5.63 -13.37 -0.20
C ASN A 196 5.20 -14.86 -0.52
N PRO A 197 6.03 -15.81 -1.05
CA PRO A 197 5.64 -16.78 -2.08
C PRO A 197 5.38 -18.19 -1.51
N LYS A 198 4.74 -18.23 -0.34
CA LYS A 198 4.22 -19.44 0.30
C LYS A 198 2.81 -19.13 0.75
N ASN A 199 1.91 -20.11 0.72
CA ASN A 199 0.47 -19.98 0.97
C ASN A 199 0.09 -19.65 2.44
N GLN A 200 0.82 -18.76 3.10
CA GLN A 200 0.51 -18.17 4.40
C GLN A 200 0.96 -16.70 4.40
N PRO A 201 0.20 -15.77 5.01
CA PRO A 201 0.62 -14.39 5.14
C PRO A 201 1.96 -14.26 5.88
N SER A 202 2.99 -13.73 5.21
CA SER A 202 4.14 -13.12 5.86
C SER A 202 3.64 -11.93 6.71
N PRO A 203 4.00 -11.82 8.00
CA PRO A 203 3.56 -10.69 8.83
C PRO A 203 4.16 -9.30 8.49
N GLU A 204 4.85 -9.12 7.35
CA GLU A 204 5.01 -7.81 6.69
C GLU A 204 3.75 -7.36 5.93
N ASN A 205 2.79 -8.26 5.71
CA ASN A 205 1.45 -7.92 5.22
C ASN A 205 0.86 -6.78 6.07
N SER A 206 0.35 -5.75 5.40
CA SER A 206 -0.15 -4.54 6.06
C SER A 206 0.88 -3.74 6.87
N ARG A 207 2.19 -4.00 6.71
CA ARG A 207 3.29 -3.33 7.44
C ARG A 207 4.41 -2.78 6.56
N SER A 208 4.36 -2.98 5.24
CA SER A 208 5.32 -2.43 4.28
C SER A 208 4.62 -1.66 3.15
N VAL A 209 5.39 -0.87 2.39
CA VAL A 209 5.06 -0.39 1.05
C VAL A 209 6.23 -0.63 0.10
N PHE A 210 5.95 -0.79 -1.20
CA PHE A 210 6.97 -0.90 -2.24
C PHE A 210 7.17 0.44 -2.95
N ILE A 211 8.43 0.80 -3.17
CA ILE A 211 8.88 2.10 -3.68
C ILE A 211 9.79 1.86 -4.89
N ASN A 212 9.53 2.60 -5.96
CA ASN A 212 10.45 2.75 -7.08
C ASN A 212 10.66 4.25 -7.37
N LYS A 213 11.93 4.68 -7.42
CA LYS A 213 12.32 6.08 -7.67
C LYS A 213 12.74 6.33 -9.12
N SER A 214 12.56 5.33 -9.98
CA SER A 214 13.06 5.26 -11.36
C SER A 214 11.90 5.13 -12.36
N TYR A 215 10.73 5.67 -12.02
CA TYR A 215 9.53 5.72 -12.86
C TYR A 215 9.04 4.34 -13.33
N GLY A 216 8.99 3.37 -12.41
CA GLY A 216 8.56 1.99 -12.66
C GLY A 216 9.61 1.09 -13.31
N LYS A 217 10.87 1.56 -13.43
CA LYS A 217 11.96 0.83 -14.09
C LYS A 217 13.00 0.36 -13.07
N GLY A 218 13.61 -0.80 -13.34
CA GLY A 218 14.63 -1.37 -12.46
C GLY A 218 14.07 -1.89 -11.14
N GLU A 219 14.94 -2.03 -10.15
CA GLU A 219 14.60 -2.65 -8.87
C GLU A 219 13.52 -1.87 -8.10
N TRP A 220 12.63 -2.62 -7.45
CA TRP A 220 11.79 -2.10 -6.39
C TRP A 220 12.44 -2.37 -5.04
N VAL A 221 12.14 -1.51 -4.07
CA VAL A 221 12.62 -1.63 -2.69
C VAL A 221 11.46 -1.41 -1.74
N TRP A 222 11.52 -1.95 -0.54
CA TRP A 222 10.45 -1.75 0.44
C TRP A 222 10.85 -0.75 1.52
N ALA A 223 9.83 -0.21 2.19
CA ALA A 223 9.89 0.62 3.38
C ALA A 223 8.72 0.20 4.29
N PRO A 224 8.75 0.48 5.61
CA PRO A 224 7.55 0.32 6.43
C PRO A 224 6.35 1.08 5.90
N ALA A 225 5.16 0.50 6.08
CA ALA A 225 3.91 1.21 5.88
C ALA A 225 3.76 2.32 6.93
N PRO A 226 3.05 3.41 6.62
CA PRO A 226 2.78 4.48 7.58
C PRO A 226 2.14 4.01 8.89
N TRP A 227 1.35 2.94 8.86
CA TRP A 227 0.78 2.31 10.04
C TRP A 227 0.55 0.81 9.78
N THR A 228 0.40 0.01 10.84
CA THR A 228 0.03 -1.41 10.73
C THR A 228 -1.48 -1.56 10.76
N VAL A 229 -2.08 -2.13 9.71
CA VAL A 229 -3.52 -2.42 9.69
C VAL A 229 -3.83 -3.60 10.61
N PRO A 230 -4.84 -3.51 11.50
CA PRO A 230 -5.29 -4.64 12.31
C PRO A 230 -5.73 -5.84 11.47
N ASN A 231 -5.59 -7.04 12.03
CA ASN A 231 -6.10 -8.27 11.43
C ASN A 231 -7.58 -8.15 11.05
N GLY A 232 -7.94 -8.80 9.93
CA GLY A 232 -9.32 -8.89 9.47
C GLY A 232 -10.23 -9.63 10.45
N THR A 233 -11.54 -9.41 10.29
CA THR A 233 -12.60 -10.13 11.01
C THR A 233 -13.46 -10.89 10.01
N ARG A 234 -14.38 -11.73 10.46
CA ARG A 234 -15.36 -12.39 9.56
C ARG A 234 -16.25 -11.42 8.77
N TYR A 235 -16.24 -10.13 9.14
CA TYR A 235 -17.02 -9.05 8.51
C TYR A 235 -16.16 -8.01 7.79
N CYS A 236 -14.83 -8.11 7.91
CA CYS A 236 -13.92 -7.10 7.40
C CYS A 236 -12.67 -7.77 6.82
N LYS A 237 -12.58 -7.77 5.48
CA LYS A 237 -11.35 -8.08 4.76
C LYS A 237 -10.38 -6.91 4.97
N ALA A 238 -9.72 -6.87 6.12
CA ALA A 238 -8.79 -5.79 6.43
C ALA A 238 -7.63 -5.76 5.44
N ASN A 239 -7.18 -4.55 5.10
CA ASN A 239 -6.13 -4.29 4.12
C ASN A 239 -6.39 -4.82 2.70
N TYR A 240 -7.65 -5.05 2.33
CA TYR A 240 -8.07 -5.31 0.96
C TYR A 240 -8.25 -3.96 0.23
N SER A 241 -7.73 -3.82 -0.99
CA SER A 241 -7.85 -2.58 -1.79
C SER A 241 -7.49 -1.24 -1.07
N PRO A 242 -6.38 -1.13 -0.30
CA PRO A 242 -6.07 0.11 0.43
C PRO A 242 -5.63 1.26 -0.50
N ASP A 243 -5.71 2.52 -0.05
CA ASP A 243 -5.29 3.73 -0.80
C ASP A 243 -3.92 4.24 -0.33
N LEU A 244 -3.09 4.72 -1.27
CA LEU A 244 -1.80 5.36 -1.01
C LEU A 244 -1.76 6.76 -1.64
N LEU A 245 -1.70 7.79 -0.80
CA LEU A 245 -1.53 9.18 -1.22
C LEU A 245 -0.15 9.72 -0.79
N PRO A 246 0.78 9.91 -1.73
CA PRO A 246 2.02 10.65 -1.50
C PRO A 246 1.73 12.11 -1.17
N LEU A 247 2.39 12.64 -0.15
CA LEU A 247 2.33 14.03 0.30
C LEU A 247 3.72 14.68 0.20
N SER A 248 3.80 15.97 0.51
CA SER A 248 5.06 16.71 0.59
C SER A 248 6.06 16.06 1.57
N ASN A 249 7.36 16.30 1.35
CA ASN A 249 8.45 15.90 2.25
C ASN A 249 8.57 14.39 2.49
N GLY A 250 8.16 13.55 1.53
CA GLY A 250 8.26 12.09 1.63
C GLY A 250 7.29 11.45 2.62
N VAL A 251 6.32 12.21 3.12
CA VAL A 251 5.20 11.68 3.90
C VAL A 251 4.25 10.96 2.95
N VAL A 252 3.78 9.78 3.35
CA VAL A 252 2.72 9.05 2.63
C VAL A 252 1.57 8.81 3.58
N ARG A 253 0.34 9.06 3.12
CA ARG A 253 -0.89 8.61 3.80
C ARG A 253 -1.26 7.25 3.23
N TYR A 254 -1.52 6.30 4.11
CA TYR A 254 -2.05 4.98 3.80
C TYR A 254 -3.44 4.85 4.43
N THR A 255 -4.45 4.53 3.63
CA THR A 255 -5.82 4.31 4.10
C THR A 255 -6.22 2.88 3.76
N ALA A 256 -6.87 2.17 4.67
CA ALA A 256 -7.22 0.76 4.45
C ALA A 256 -8.49 0.37 5.23
N PRO A 257 -9.28 -0.59 4.72
CA PRO A 257 -10.30 -1.25 5.51
C PRO A 257 -9.65 -1.94 6.71
N ALA A 258 -10.26 -1.80 7.88
CA ALA A 258 -9.73 -2.30 9.13
C ALA A 258 -10.83 -2.77 10.09
N GLY A 259 -10.57 -3.88 10.78
CA GLY A 259 -11.41 -4.33 11.88
C GLY A 259 -11.26 -3.39 13.09
N GLN A 260 -12.36 -3.17 13.81
CA GLN A 260 -12.35 -2.45 15.10
C GLN A 260 -13.04 -3.28 16.18
N GLY A 261 -12.27 -3.68 17.20
CA GLY A 261 -12.76 -4.45 18.34
C GLY A 261 -13.46 -5.75 17.95
N ASN A 262 -14.61 -6.00 18.57
CA ASN A 262 -15.49 -7.15 18.34
C ASN A 262 -16.66 -6.83 17.37
N GLY A 263 -16.59 -5.72 16.63
CA GLY A 263 -17.71 -5.18 15.85
C GLY A 263 -18.07 -5.96 14.58
N SER A 264 -19.33 -5.79 14.14
CA SER A 264 -19.88 -6.36 12.91
C SER A 264 -19.59 -5.54 11.64
N PHE A 265 -18.74 -4.52 11.72
CA PHE A 265 -18.49 -3.54 10.65
C PHE A 265 -17.01 -3.49 10.28
N CYS A 266 -16.74 -3.14 9.03
CA CYS A 266 -15.41 -2.81 8.51
C CYS A 266 -15.30 -1.28 8.42
N TRP A 267 -14.18 -0.72 8.86
CA TRP A 267 -13.97 0.72 8.92
C TRP A 267 -12.84 1.13 8.00
N GLU A 268 -13.00 2.21 7.24
CA GLU A 268 -11.85 2.87 6.64
C GLU A 268 -11.04 3.59 7.72
N ARG A 269 -9.74 3.29 7.77
CA ARG A 269 -8.80 3.89 8.72
C ARG A 269 -7.58 4.38 7.97
N THR A 270 -7.02 5.50 8.43
CA THR A 270 -5.89 6.16 7.78
C THR A 270 -4.75 6.44 8.76
N GLY A 271 -3.52 6.41 8.27
CA GLY A 271 -2.31 6.77 9.00
C GLY A 271 -1.27 7.35 8.04
N LYS A 272 -0.36 8.20 8.55
CA LYS A 272 0.65 8.87 7.73
C LYS A 272 2.00 8.94 8.44
N ALA A 273 3.08 8.79 7.68
CA ALA A 273 4.46 8.86 8.16
C ALA A 273 5.42 9.26 7.01
N PRO A 274 6.56 9.89 7.30
CA PRO A 274 7.67 9.97 6.35
C PRO A 274 8.25 8.56 6.10
N ILE A 275 8.35 8.13 4.83
CA ILE A 275 8.83 6.78 4.48
C ILE A 275 9.77 6.79 3.29
N GLY A 276 10.85 6.00 3.36
CA GLY A 276 11.79 5.72 2.27
C GLY A 276 12.56 6.90 1.63
N ALA A 277 12.36 8.13 2.08
CA ALA A 277 13.05 9.33 1.61
C ALA A 277 14.24 9.71 2.51
N LEU A 278 15.29 10.30 1.91
CA LEU A 278 16.39 10.95 2.63
C LEU A 278 16.37 12.46 2.30
N PRO A 279 16.72 13.35 3.25
CA PRO A 279 17.06 13.06 4.64
C PRO A 279 15.84 12.52 5.42
N TYR A 280 16.10 11.58 6.32
CA TYR A 280 15.09 10.99 7.21
C TYR A 280 15.33 11.46 8.65
N THR A 281 14.26 11.74 9.38
CA THR A 281 14.31 12.05 10.81
C THR A 281 13.12 11.40 11.47
N ALA A 282 13.38 10.61 12.52
CA ALA A 282 12.34 10.06 13.36
C ALA A 282 11.79 11.17 14.26
N ASN A 283 10.54 11.58 14.02
CA ASN A 283 9.86 12.58 14.85
C ASN A 283 8.73 11.88 15.61
N PHE A 284 9.11 11.22 16.71
CA PHE A 284 8.19 10.44 17.54
C PHE A 284 7.11 11.31 18.21
N THR A 285 7.40 12.59 18.49
CA THR A 285 6.40 13.54 19.01
C THR A 285 5.29 13.85 18.01
N ALA A 286 5.61 13.93 16.70
CA ALA A 286 4.64 14.23 15.65
C ALA A 286 3.93 12.98 15.08
N TYR A 287 4.60 11.82 15.08
CA TYR A 287 4.14 10.61 14.38
C TYR A 287 3.99 9.38 15.28
N GLY A 288 4.44 9.41 16.53
CA GLY A 288 4.54 8.21 17.37
C GLY A 288 5.38 7.13 16.68
N GLN A 289 4.89 5.89 16.72
CA GLN A 289 5.51 4.72 16.07
C GLN A 289 5.20 4.61 14.55
N ALA A 290 4.52 5.59 13.95
CA ALA A 290 4.14 5.52 12.53
C ALA A 290 5.37 5.43 11.62
N GLY A 291 5.36 4.50 10.65
CA GLY A 291 6.52 4.21 9.79
C GLY A 291 7.62 3.35 10.43
N TRP A 292 7.35 2.64 11.54
CA TRP A 292 8.28 1.68 12.17
C TRP A 292 7.72 0.26 12.20
N ILE A 293 8.62 -0.74 12.17
CA ILE A 293 8.29 -2.16 12.30
C ILE A 293 9.05 -2.76 13.49
N ASP A 294 8.31 -3.11 14.54
CA ASP A 294 8.87 -3.82 15.69
C ASP A 294 8.90 -5.34 15.49
N PHE A 295 9.98 -5.95 15.97
CA PHE A 295 10.25 -7.37 16.05
C PHE A 295 10.69 -7.73 17.49
N GLY A 296 9.80 -8.35 18.25
CA GLY A 296 10.07 -8.74 19.64
C GLY A 296 10.18 -7.55 20.60
N GLY A 297 10.22 -7.86 21.90
CA GLY A 297 10.07 -6.86 22.96
C GLY A 297 8.65 -6.28 23.04
N LYS A 298 8.47 -5.27 23.88
CA LYS A 298 7.30 -4.39 23.89
C LYS A 298 7.82 -2.96 23.78
N TRP A 299 7.36 -2.23 22.78
CA TRP A 299 7.88 -0.92 22.41
C TRP A 299 6.89 0.18 22.78
N ASN A 300 7.41 1.33 23.22
CA ASN A 300 6.61 2.50 23.55
C ASN A 300 7.36 3.80 23.22
N VAL A 301 6.63 4.81 22.77
CA VAL A 301 7.13 6.18 22.58
C VAL A 301 6.81 7.02 23.82
N SER A 302 7.76 7.81 24.28
CA SER A 302 7.60 8.77 25.38
C SER A 302 8.26 10.10 25.00
N GLY A 303 7.47 11.11 24.64
CA GLY A 303 8.00 12.37 24.12
C GLY A 303 8.65 12.21 22.73
N ASP A 304 9.96 12.34 22.66
CA ASP A 304 10.80 12.05 21.50
C ASP A 304 11.64 10.77 21.69
N GLU A 305 11.56 10.10 22.84
CA GLU A 305 12.25 8.83 23.08
C GLU A 305 11.46 7.63 22.51
N TYR A 306 12.19 6.67 21.91
CA TYR A 306 11.63 5.38 21.52
C TYR A 306 12.33 4.22 22.23
N GLY A 307 11.62 3.62 23.20
CA GLY A 307 12.17 2.61 24.10
C GLY A 307 11.39 1.29 24.12
N PHE A 308 11.94 0.30 24.82
CA PHE A 308 11.34 -1.01 25.00
C PHE A 308 11.49 -1.54 26.43
N GLU A 309 10.53 -2.34 26.89
CA GLU A 309 10.62 -3.03 28.20
C GLU A 309 11.82 -3.99 28.24
N PRO A 310 12.46 -4.22 29.42
CA PRO A 310 13.58 -5.15 29.56
C PRO A 310 13.27 -6.54 28.98
N VAL A 311 14.15 -7.02 28.11
CA VAL A 311 14.01 -8.32 27.45
C VAL A 311 14.95 -9.38 28.04
N GLY A 312 14.47 -10.63 28.05
CA GLY A 312 15.24 -11.79 28.50
C GLY A 312 16.06 -12.42 27.37
N ARG A 313 15.75 -13.68 27.02
CA ARG A 313 16.48 -14.47 25.99
C ARG A 313 16.22 -14.05 24.54
N THR A 314 15.31 -13.11 24.30
CA THR A 314 14.90 -12.66 22.96
C THR A 314 15.20 -11.18 22.80
N ASN A 315 15.95 -10.80 21.76
CA ASN A 315 16.22 -9.39 21.48
C ASN A 315 14.90 -8.63 21.21
N ALA A 316 14.94 -7.31 21.39
CA ALA A 316 14.00 -6.39 20.75
C ALA A 316 14.73 -5.71 19.58
N ILE A 317 14.11 -5.65 18.40
CA ILE A 317 14.63 -4.89 17.25
C ILE A 317 13.46 -4.11 16.64
N SER A 318 13.66 -2.81 16.42
CA SER A 318 12.77 -2.00 15.58
C SER A 318 13.54 -1.45 14.39
N VAL A 319 12.85 -1.31 13.24
CA VAL A 319 13.44 -0.83 11.98
C VAL A 319 12.56 0.22 11.30
N THR A 320 13.22 1.15 10.60
CA THR A 320 12.59 2.10 9.69
C THR A 320 13.49 2.39 8.49
N GLY A 321 13.03 3.25 7.57
CA GLY A 321 13.75 3.68 6.38
C GLY A 321 13.34 2.92 5.11
N SER A 322 14.32 2.57 4.27
CA SER A 322 14.09 1.72 3.10
C SER A 322 15.29 0.84 2.79
N THR A 323 15.03 -0.37 2.29
CA THR A 323 16.08 -1.30 1.82
C THR A 323 16.87 -0.79 0.62
N GLY A 324 16.38 0.24 -0.08
CA GLY A 324 17.11 0.92 -1.16
C GLY A 324 18.13 1.97 -0.72
N TRP A 325 18.34 2.18 0.59
CA TRP A 325 19.36 3.10 1.05
C TRP A 325 20.73 2.41 1.07
N THR A 326 21.63 2.86 0.19
CA THR A 326 23.04 2.43 0.20
C THR A 326 23.83 3.29 1.18
N ASP A 327 24.02 4.57 0.87
CA ASP A 327 25.06 5.39 1.49
C ASP A 327 24.42 6.53 2.30
N TYR A 328 24.48 6.39 3.62
CA TYR A 328 23.85 7.29 4.58
C TYR A 328 24.62 7.28 5.91
N LYS A 329 24.44 8.37 6.67
CA LYS A 329 24.90 8.49 8.06
C LYS A 329 23.68 8.42 8.97
N ILE A 330 23.74 7.60 10.02
CA ILE A 330 22.80 7.68 11.14
C ILE A 330 23.43 8.55 12.23
N ILE A 331 22.62 9.40 12.87
CA ILE A 331 22.95 10.16 14.07
C ILE A 331 21.75 9.99 15.01
N GLY A 332 22.01 9.78 16.29
CA GLY A 332 20.99 9.66 17.32
C GLY A 332 21.63 9.24 18.65
N ASP A 333 21.02 9.69 19.74
CA ASP A 333 21.47 9.37 21.09
C ASP A 333 20.91 8.01 21.54
N ILE A 334 21.63 7.36 22.46
CA ILE A 334 21.31 6.00 22.91
C ILE A 334 21.49 5.94 24.43
N ILE A 335 20.47 5.47 25.16
CA ILE A 335 20.45 5.44 26.62
C ILE A 335 20.17 4.02 27.10
N ILE A 336 20.93 3.56 28.11
CA ILE A 336 20.59 2.36 28.90
C ILE A 336 19.98 2.85 30.22
N THR A 337 18.67 2.66 30.39
CA THR A 337 17.95 3.02 31.63
C THR A 337 17.89 1.89 32.67
N GLY A 338 18.24 0.67 32.28
CA GLY A 338 18.34 -0.49 33.18
C GLY A 338 19.72 -0.63 33.82
N SER A 339 19.82 -1.44 34.88
CA SER A 339 21.09 -1.72 35.56
C SER A 339 22.08 -2.59 34.77
N SER A 340 21.64 -3.14 33.63
CA SER A 340 22.44 -4.00 32.75
C SER A 340 21.75 -4.18 31.40
N GLY A 341 22.53 -4.39 30.34
CA GLY A 341 22.03 -4.70 29.00
C GLY A 341 22.91 -4.11 27.89
N SER A 342 22.48 -4.35 26.66
CA SER A 342 23.10 -3.77 25.46
C SER A 342 22.01 -3.23 24.52
N VAL A 343 22.25 -2.04 23.97
CA VAL A 343 21.35 -1.28 23.11
C VAL A 343 22.15 -0.57 22.04
N GLY A 344 21.56 -0.33 20.87
CA GLY A 344 22.30 0.11 19.70
C GLY A 344 21.44 0.51 18.52
N LEU A 345 22.10 0.99 17.47
CA LEU A 345 21.50 1.34 16.20
C LEU A 345 21.63 0.18 15.20
N ASN A 346 20.55 -0.11 14.49
CA ASN A 346 20.52 -1.10 13.40
C ASN A 346 20.83 -0.40 12.06
N VAL A 347 21.57 -1.07 11.18
CA VAL A 347 22.11 -0.49 9.94
C VAL A 347 21.98 -1.50 8.79
N ARG A 348 21.49 -1.03 7.63
CA ARG A 348 21.24 -1.82 6.41
C ARG A 348 20.47 -3.13 6.72
N MET A 349 19.34 -2.99 7.42
CA MET A 349 18.48 -4.12 7.77
C MET A 349 17.56 -4.48 6.60
N SER A 350 17.51 -5.76 6.26
CA SER A 350 16.54 -6.37 5.35
C SER A 350 15.97 -7.66 5.93
N ALA A 351 14.82 -8.11 5.40
CA ALA A 351 14.11 -9.28 5.89
C ALA A 351 13.51 -10.03 4.69
N SER A 352 13.76 -11.34 4.57
CA SER A 352 13.09 -12.19 3.57
C SER A 352 11.91 -12.94 4.21
N GLY A 353 11.13 -12.25 5.05
CA GLY A 353 10.14 -12.83 5.96
C GLY A 353 10.46 -12.58 7.45
N THR A 354 9.58 -13.05 8.34
CA THR A 354 9.46 -12.45 9.68
C THR A 354 10.22 -13.09 10.83
N GLY A 355 10.40 -12.26 11.86
CA GLY A 355 11.00 -12.62 13.13
C GLY A 355 12.49 -12.29 13.17
N LEU A 356 13.01 -12.13 14.39
CA LEU A 356 14.39 -11.72 14.67
C LEU A 356 15.45 -12.55 13.92
N ASN A 357 15.18 -13.84 13.68
CA ASN A 357 16.10 -14.78 13.03
C ASN A 357 16.07 -14.70 11.49
N LYS A 358 15.27 -13.80 10.89
CA LYS A 358 15.20 -13.56 9.44
C LYS A 358 15.80 -12.21 9.04
N LEU A 359 15.97 -11.31 10.00
CA LEU A 359 16.64 -10.03 9.83
C LEU A 359 18.12 -10.22 9.48
N LYS A 360 18.55 -9.59 8.39
CA LYS A 360 19.93 -9.54 7.92
C LYS A 360 20.39 -8.08 7.91
N GLY A 361 21.64 -7.82 8.26
CA GLY A 361 22.18 -6.45 8.29
C GLY A 361 23.29 -6.32 9.31
N TYR A 362 23.40 -5.14 9.93
CA TYR A 362 24.42 -4.82 10.92
C TYR A 362 23.79 -4.09 12.10
N ALA A 363 24.46 -4.15 13.26
CA ALA A 363 24.11 -3.31 14.40
C ALA A 363 25.38 -2.81 15.09
N VAL A 364 25.33 -1.61 15.65
CA VAL A 364 26.38 -1.06 16.51
C VAL A 364 25.75 -0.80 17.86
N ALA A 365 26.19 -1.51 18.90
CA ALA A 365 25.60 -1.44 20.23
C ALA A 365 26.64 -1.22 21.32
N VAL A 366 26.22 -0.45 22.32
CA VAL A 366 26.91 -0.27 23.61
C VAL A 366 26.51 -1.42 24.54
N ASP A 367 27.45 -1.92 25.34
CA ASP A 367 27.20 -2.87 26.41
C ASP A 367 27.62 -2.29 27.76
N SER A 368 26.64 -2.17 28.67
CA SER A 368 26.81 -1.54 29.99
C SER A 368 27.70 -2.32 30.97
N ALA A 369 27.84 -3.64 30.79
CA ALA A 369 28.67 -4.46 31.67
C ALA A 369 30.17 -4.38 31.32
N THR A 370 30.49 -4.10 30.05
CA THR A 370 31.86 -4.09 29.54
C THR A 370 32.38 -2.71 29.14
N GLY A 371 31.52 -1.70 29.02
CA GLY A 371 31.90 -0.36 28.52
C GLY A 371 32.34 -0.37 27.05
N LYS A 372 31.92 -1.38 26.27
CA LYS A 372 32.37 -1.58 24.89
C LYS A 372 31.31 -1.20 23.88
N LEU A 373 31.79 -0.54 22.81
CA LEU A 373 31.06 -0.40 21.56
C LEU A 373 31.37 -1.64 20.68
N THR A 374 30.34 -2.37 20.27
CA THR A 374 30.47 -3.60 19.50
C THR A 374 29.64 -3.55 18.23
N THR A 375 30.31 -3.77 17.10
CA THR A 375 29.70 -3.93 15.78
C THR A 375 29.40 -5.40 15.53
N TYR A 376 28.15 -5.68 15.18
CA TYR A 376 27.66 -7.01 14.87
C TYR A 376 27.19 -7.10 13.42
N ARG A 377 27.37 -8.28 12.82
CA ARG A 377 26.63 -8.69 11.63
C ARG A 377 25.45 -9.56 12.05
N HIS A 378 24.27 -9.22 11.55
CA HIS A 378 23.05 -9.98 11.68
C HIS A 378 22.83 -10.82 10.42
N ALA A 379 22.65 -12.12 10.61
CA ALA A 379 22.26 -13.10 9.62
C ALA A 379 21.51 -14.23 10.35
N ASN A 380 21.53 -15.46 9.84
CA ASN A 380 20.99 -16.63 10.58
C ASN A 380 21.55 -16.74 12.01
N ASN A 381 22.81 -16.30 12.21
CA ASN A 381 23.45 -16.12 13.52
C ASN A 381 23.95 -14.66 13.64
N LYS A 382 23.99 -14.13 14.86
CA LYS A 382 24.64 -12.85 15.19
C LYS A 382 26.14 -13.09 15.37
N THR A 383 27.01 -12.37 14.65
CA THR A 383 28.47 -12.47 14.81
C THR A 383 29.07 -11.12 15.16
N VAL A 384 30.09 -11.12 16.04
CA VAL A 384 30.89 -9.92 16.33
C VAL A 384 31.83 -9.66 15.16
N MET A 385 31.86 -8.42 14.66
CA MET A 385 32.81 -7.96 13.65
C MET A 385 33.96 -7.16 14.28
N HIS A 386 33.62 -6.30 15.24
CA HIS A 386 34.58 -5.47 15.96
C HIS A 386 34.03 -5.17 17.37
N SER A 387 34.90 -5.07 18.37
CA SER A 387 34.53 -4.69 19.74
C SER A 387 35.70 -3.94 20.38
N GLY A 388 35.44 -2.74 20.88
CA GLY A 388 36.43 -1.85 21.48
C GLY A 388 35.83 -1.00 22.58
N ALA A 389 36.68 -0.36 23.40
CA ALA A 389 36.20 0.65 24.35
C ALA A 389 35.59 1.84 23.59
N HIS A 390 34.54 2.45 24.12
CA HIS A 390 34.05 3.71 23.56
C HIS A 390 35.11 4.81 23.79
N PRO A 391 35.46 5.65 22.78
CA PRO A 391 36.59 6.59 22.90
C PRO A 391 36.48 7.60 24.03
N GLU A 392 35.25 7.92 24.45
CA GLU A 392 34.94 8.93 25.47
C GLU A 392 34.44 8.32 26.80
N GLY A 393 34.47 6.98 26.92
CA GLY A 393 33.78 6.25 28.00
C GLY A 393 32.29 6.02 27.72
N ILE A 394 31.60 5.34 28.64
CA ILE A 394 30.15 5.02 28.59
C ILE A 394 29.55 5.36 29.95
#